data_AF-A0A523R4U4-F1
#
_entry.id   AF-A0A523R4U4-F1
#
_cell.length_a   1.000
_cell.length_b   1.000
_cell.length_c   1.000
_cell.angle_alpha   90.00
_cell.angle_beta   90.00
_cell.angle_gamma   90.00
#
_symmetry.space_group_name_H-M   'P 1'
#
loop_
_entity.id
_entity.type
_entity.pdbx_description
1 polymer ?
#
loop_
_entity_poly.entity_id
_entity_poly.type
_entity_poly.pdbx_seq_one_letter_code
_entity_poly.pdbx_strand_id
1 'polypeptide(L)'
;MYKKGLVRLLNIIIFIAVLFLLYMILYPNYKDIQRENKIVDVKTNMYTLKVAAENFAAFNEGKYPLKFSEFKKYVDNEALINPYTLAPMTEEEIIDHIYSDPVAFEDDEPDGINAKLKGEAGAIFYSTYRSPGDSTFVIHYCFVGISAKGEAISFLDPGQKKHIFILYD
;
A
#
# COMPACT_ATOMS: atom_id res chain seq x y z
N MET A 1 38.15 -26.57 43.25
CA MET A 1 37.79 -25.28 42.62
C MET A 1 37.43 -25.38 41.13
N TYR A 2 38.00 -26.30 40.34
CA TYR A 2 37.77 -26.43 38.89
C TYR A 2 36.30 -26.66 38.46
N LYS A 3 35.51 -27.45 39.21
CA LYS A 3 34.12 -27.76 38.84
C LYS A 3 33.18 -26.54 38.83
N LYS A 4 33.39 -25.56 39.71
CA LYS A 4 32.55 -24.34 39.75
C LYS A 4 32.79 -23.40 38.56
N GLY A 5 34.04 -23.31 38.08
CA GLY A 5 34.37 -22.52 36.89
C GLY A 5 33.79 -23.13 35.62
N LEU A 6 33.88 -24.46 35.49
CA LEU A 6 33.34 -25.20 34.35
C LEU A 6 31.81 -25.09 34.24
N VAL A 7 31.10 -25.23 35.36
CA VAL A 7 29.62 -25.08 35.39
C VAL A 7 29.19 -23.66 35.06
N ARG A 8 29.93 -22.63 35.51
CA ARG A 8 29.65 -21.23 35.14
C ARG A 8 29.86 -20.99 33.64
N LEU A 9 30.93 -21.52 33.06
CA LEU A 9 31.20 -21.39 31.63
C LEU A 9 30.13 -22.11 30.80
N LEU A 10 29.73 -23.33 31.22
CA LEU A 10 28.65 -24.07 30.59
C LEU A 10 27.32 -23.31 30.64
N ASN A 11 26.96 -22.71 31.79
CA ASN A 11 25.74 -21.91 31.91
C ASN A 11 25.74 -20.69 30.98
N ILE A 12 26.89 -20.04 30.80
CA ILE A 12 27.03 -18.91 29.85
C ILE A 12 26.82 -19.41 28.41
N ILE A 13 27.41 -20.53 28.03
CA ILE A 13 27.22 -21.12 26.69
C ILE A 13 25.76 -21.51 26.47
N ILE A 14 25.11 -22.14 27.45
CA ILE A 14 23.69 -22.49 27.38
C ILE A 14 22.85 -21.22 27.21
N PHE A 15 23.12 -20.17 27.99
CA PHE A 15 22.40 -18.90 27.87
C PHE A 15 22.55 -18.26 26.49
N ILE A 16 23.77 -18.25 25.93
CA ILE A 16 24.03 -17.76 24.57
C ILE A 16 23.30 -18.63 23.53
N ALA A 17 23.32 -19.96 23.68
CA ALA A 17 22.62 -20.87 22.78
C ALA A 17 21.10 -20.64 22.79
N VAL A 18 20.51 -20.42 23.97
CA VAL A 18 19.08 -20.08 24.11
C VAL A 18 18.76 -18.73 23.47
N LEU A 19 19.59 -17.70 23.68
CA LEU A 19 19.42 -16.41 23.03
C LEU A 19 19.50 -16.51 21.50
N PHE A 20 20.44 -17.31 20.99
CA PHE A 20 20.59 -17.54 19.56
C PHE A 20 19.38 -18.26 18.95
N LEU A 21 18.85 -19.27 19.64
CA LEU A 21 17.62 -19.96 19.24
C LEU A 21 16.42 -19.01 19.21
N LEU A 22 16.26 -18.17 20.23
CA LEU A 22 15.21 -17.15 20.27
C LEU A 22 15.35 -16.18 19.09
N TYR A 23 16.57 -15.71 18.82
CA TYR A 23 16.83 -14.81 17.70
C TYR A 23 16.46 -15.43 16.35
N MET A 24 16.82 -16.70 16.11
CA MET A 24 16.47 -17.41 14.87
C MET A 24 14.97 -17.52 14.63
N ILE A 25 14.17 -17.65 15.70
CA ILE A 25 12.71 -17.77 15.60
C ILE A 25 12.05 -16.39 15.45
N LEU A 26 12.50 -15.40 16.23
CA LEU A 26 11.85 -14.09 16.29
C LEU A 26 12.17 -13.23 15.06
N TYR A 27 13.40 -13.29 14.56
CA TYR A 27 13.84 -12.43 13.46
C TYR A 27 13.04 -12.57 12.15
N PRO A 28 12.78 -13.78 11.60
CA PRO A 28 11.99 -13.91 10.38
C PRO A 28 10.55 -13.42 10.58
N ASN A 29 9.90 -13.80 11.69
CA ASN A 29 8.55 -13.37 12.01
C ASN A 29 8.43 -11.84 12.14
N TYR A 30 9.39 -11.20 12.82
CA TYR A 30 9.44 -9.74 12.94
C TYR A 30 9.55 -9.07 11.56
N LYS A 31 10.39 -9.60 10.68
CA LYS A 31 10.58 -9.06 9.32
C LYS A 31 9.32 -9.18 8.47
N ASP A 32 8.59 -10.28 8.59
CA ASP A 32 7.36 -10.49 7.81
C ASP A 32 6.22 -9.59 8.31
N ILE A 33 6.05 -9.43 9.64
CA ILE A 33 5.11 -8.47 10.23
C ILE A 33 5.41 -7.04 9.76
N GLN A 34 6.69 -6.64 9.74
CA GLN A 34 7.09 -5.32 9.26
C GLN A 34 6.73 -5.10 7.79
N ARG A 35 6.86 -6.13 6.95
CA ARG A 35 6.46 -6.04 5.53
C ARG A 35 4.95 -5.90 5.37
N GLU A 36 4.20 -6.67 6.15
CA GLU A 36 2.73 -6.66 6.11
C GLU A 36 2.17 -5.34 6.62
N ASN A 37 2.71 -4.80 7.73
CA ASN A 37 2.35 -3.48 8.25
C ASN A 37 2.52 -2.39 7.20
N LYS A 38 3.66 -2.37 6.48
CA LYS A 38 3.88 -1.39 5.41
C LYS A 38 2.83 -1.49 4.30
N ILE A 39 2.39 -2.69 3.95
CA ILE A 39 1.31 -2.88 2.96
C ILE A 39 -0.01 -2.33 3.51
N VAL A 40 -0.33 -2.61 4.78
CA VAL A 40 -1.53 -2.10 5.45
C VAL A 40 -1.52 -0.57 5.54
N ASP A 41 -0.36 0.03 5.78
CA ASP A 41 -0.20 1.48 5.82
C ASP A 41 -0.46 2.11 4.43
N VAL A 42 0.04 1.51 3.35
CA VAL A 42 -0.31 1.95 1.97
C VAL A 42 -1.82 1.86 1.75
N LYS A 43 -2.46 0.76 2.15
CA LYS A 43 -3.93 0.61 2.03
C LYS A 43 -4.67 1.69 2.82
N THR A 44 -4.17 2.05 3.99
CA THR A 44 -4.74 3.12 4.83
C THR A 44 -4.63 4.47 4.13
N ASN A 45 -3.48 4.78 3.53
CA ASN A 45 -3.31 5.98 2.70
C ASN A 45 -4.29 6.00 1.52
N MET A 46 -4.53 4.85 0.87
CA MET A 46 -5.52 4.76 -0.21
C MET A 46 -6.94 5.09 0.30
N TYR A 47 -7.34 4.62 1.49
CA TYR A 47 -8.63 5.00 2.08
C TYR A 47 -8.71 6.50 2.41
N THR A 48 -7.63 7.09 2.93
CA THR A 48 -7.55 8.54 3.16
C THR A 48 -7.74 9.33 1.87
N LEU A 49 -7.08 8.89 0.78
CA LEU A 49 -7.25 9.49 -0.55
C LEU A 49 -8.66 9.29 -1.10
N LYS A 50 -9.27 8.12 -0.91
CA LYS A 50 -10.68 7.87 -1.26
C LYS A 50 -11.59 8.88 -0.57
N VAL A 51 -11.46 9.04 0.74
CA VAL A 51 -12.27 10.02 1.50
C VAL A 51 -12.07 11.44 0.96
N ALA A 52 -10.84 11.83 0.61
CA ALA A 52 -10.57 13.15 0.04
C ALA A 52 -11.20 13.34 -1.36
N ALA A 53 -11.16 12.33 -2.23
CA ALA A 53 -11.79 12.36 -3.54
C ALA A 53 -13.33 12.41 -3.44
N GLU A 54 -13.91 11.64 -2.52
CA GLU A 54 -15.36 11.67 -2.25
C GLU A 54 -15.81 13.01 -1.65
N ASN A 55 -15.03 13.59 -0.74
CA ASN A 55 -15.28 14.93 -0.24
C ASN A 55 -15.24 15.96 -1.36
N PHE A 56 -14.28 15.88 -2.28
CA PHE A 56 -14.26 16.72 -3.47
C PHE A 56 -15.57 16.57 -4.26
N ALA A 57 -16.01 15.35 -4.55
CA ALA A 57 -17.24 15.12 -5.30
C ALA A 57 -18.47 15.72 -4.58
N ALA A 58 -18.57 15.56 -3.26
CA ALA A 58 -19.66 16.13 -2.46
C ALA A 58 -19.75 17.66 -2.55
N PHE A 59 -18.61 18.35 -2.67
CA PHE A 59 -18.57 19.81 -2.82
C PHE A 59 -18.60 20.31 -4.28
N ASN A 60 -18.54 19.41 -5.26
CA ASN A 60 -18.48 19.74 -6.70
C ASN A 60 -19.60 19.04 -7.49
N GLU A 61 -20.83 19.08 -6.97
CA GLU A 61 -22.03 18.58 -7.65
C GLU A 61 -21.95 17.07 -8.04
N GLY A 62 -21.20 16.28 -7.27
CA GLY A 62 -20.99 14.85 -7.53
C GLY A 62 -19.94 14.55 -8.60
N LYS A 63 -19.18 15.55 -9.08
CA LYS A 63 -18.11 15.34 -10.07
C LYS A 63 -16.84 14.84 -9.39
N TYR A 64 -16.32 13.70 -9.83
CA TYR A 64 -15.03 13.20 -9.37
C TYR A 64 -13.86 14.06 -9.90
N PRO A 65 -12.76 14.15 -9.13
CA PRO A 65 -11.62 14.97 -9.52
C PRO A 65 -10.87 14.37 -10.71
N LEU A 66 -10.34 15.22 -11.59
CA LEU A 66 -9.59 14.77 -12.77
C LEU A 66 -8.17 14.32 -12.43
N LYS A 67 -7.61 14.87 -11.35
CA LYS A 67 -6.22 14.71 -10.91
C LYS A 67 -6.11 14.87 -9.40
N PHE A 68 -5.02 14.34 -8.84
CA PHE A 68 -4.71 14.49 -7.42
C PHE A 68 -4.71 15.95 -6.93
N SER A 69 -4.17 16.87 -7.72
CA SER A 69 -4.05 18.28 -7.36
C SER A 69 -5.39 18.96 -7.02
N GLU A 70 -6.51 18.47 -7.56
CA GLU A 70 -7.84 19.05 -7.35
C GLU A 70 -8.41 18.74 -5.96
N PHE A 71 -8.13 17.54 -5.46
CA PHE A 71 -8.64 17.07 -4.16
C PHE A 71 -7.58 17.03 -3.06
N LYS A 72 -6.32 17.36 -3.37
CA LYS A 72 -5.24 17.49 -2.39
C LYS A 72 -5.61 18.35 -1.17
N LYS A 73 -6.41 19.40 -1.35
CA LYS A 73 -6.86 20.27 -0.25
C LYS A 73 -7.73 19.57 0.80
N TYR A 74 -8.33 18.43 0.45
CA TYR A 74 -9.15 17.61 1.36
C TYR A 74 -8.34 16.49 2.03
N VAL A 75 -7.05 16.39 1.71
CA VAL A 75 -6.12 15.48 2.36
C VAL A 75 -5.51 16.20 3.56
N ASP A 76 -5.59 15.57 4.73
CA ASP A 76 -4.76 15.98 5.86
C ASP A 76 -3.30 15.57 5.55
N ASN A 77 -2.44 16.53 5.25
CA ASN A 77 -1.06 16.27 4.82
C ASN A 77 -0.24 15.54 5.91
N GLU A 78 -0.63 15.63 7.18
CA GLU A 78 0.02 14.88 8.26
C GLU A 78 -0.39 13.40 8.27
N ALA A 79 -1.48 13.03 7.58
CA ALA A 79 -2.03 11.68 7.56
C ALA A 79 -1.44 10.79 6.44
N LEU A 80 -0.85 11.36 5.38
CA LEU A 80 -0.24 10.58 4.29
C LEU A 80 1.27 10.43 4.49
N ILE A 81 1.68 9.26 4.96
CA ILE A 81 3.09 8.91 5.16
C ILE A 81 3.43 7.73 4.25
N ASN A 82 4.50 7.83 3.46
CA ASN A 82 4.97 6.66 2.72
C ASN A 82 5.65 5.69 3.71
N PRO A 83 5.14 4.46 3.90
CA PRO A 83 5.67 3.52 4.90
C PRO A 83 7.05 2.93 4.55
N TYR A 84 7.54 3.17 3.33
CA TYR A 84 8.86 2.73 2.88
C TYR A 84 9.95 3.79 3.08
N THR A 85 9.60 5.08 3.00
CA THR A 85 10.53 6.20 3.23
C THR A 85 10.37 6.84 4.61
N LEU A 86 9.22 6.62 5.27
CA LEU A 86 8.80 7.23 6.54
C LEU A 86 8.70 8.76 6.47
N ALA A 87 8.56 9.32 5.27
CA ALA A 87 8.34 10.73 5.03
C ALA A 87 6.89 10.98 4.60
N PRO A 88 6.37 12.21 4.76
CA PRO A 88 5.11 12.60 4.15
C PRO A 88 5.15 12.32 2.65
N MET A 89 4.06 11.76 2.11
CA MET A 89 3.96 11.49 0.68
C MET A 89 4.03 12.79 -0.12
N THR A 90 4.85 12.79 -1.15
CA THR A 90 4.95 13.85 -2.14
C THR A 90 3.86 13.72 -3.20
N GLU A 91 3.62 14.79 -3.96
CA GLU A 91 2.66 14.74 -5.08
C GLU A 91 3.11 13.76 -6.17
N GLU A 92 4.42 13.54 -6.34
CA GLU A 92 4.98 12.64 -7.35
C GLU A 92 4.71 11.17 -7.03
N GLU A 93 4.52 10.85 -5.75
CA GLU A 93 4.17 9.50 -5.27
C GLU A 93 2.68 9.19 -5.45
N ILE A 94 1.85 10.18 -5.80
CA ILE A 94 0.44 10.00 -6.15
C ILE A 94 0.29 10.23 -7.66
N ILE A 95 0.23 9.12 -8.39
CA ILE A 95 0.40 9.12 -9.84
C ILE A 95 -0.97 9.15 -10.52
N ASP A 96 -1.26 10.24 -11.23
CA ASP A 96 -2.46 10.33 -12.06
C ASP A 96 -2.37 9.37 -13.26
N HIS A 97 -3.37 8.53 -13.46
CA HIS A 97 -3.48 7.60 -14.58
C HIS A 97 -4.88 7.68 -15.20
N ILE A 98 -5.00 7.40 -16.50
CA ILE A 98 -6.27 7.50 -17.22
C ILE A 98 -6.51 6.19 -17.97
N TYR A 99 -7.62 5.53 -17.68
CA TYR A 99 -8.06 4.36 -18.43
C TYR A 99 -8.67 4.75 -19.76
N SER A 100 -8.43 3.89 -20.76
CA SER A 100 -9.15 3.94 -22.04
C SER A 100 -10.41 3.08 -22.04
N ASP A 101 -10.47 2.08 -21.16
CA ASP A 101 -11.56 1.10 -21.07
C ASP A 101 -12.49 1.43 -19.88
N PRO A 102 -13.82 1.49 -20.08
CA PRO A 102 -14.79 1.76 -19.01
C PRO A 102 -14.80 0.77 -17.86
N VAL A 103 -14.31 -0.47 -18.02
CA VAL A 103 -14.35 -1.49 -16.94
C VAL A 103 -13.00 -1.71 -16.27
N ALA A 104 -11.94 -1.07 -16.76
CA ALA A 104 -10.58 -1.26 -16.26
C ALA A 104 -10.38 -0.86 -14.79
N PHE A 105 -11.25 0.00 -14.25
CA PHE A 105 -11.15 0.47 -12.88
C PHE A 105 -11.51 -0.61 -11.83
N GLU A 106 -12.29 -1.63 -12.22
CA GLU A 106 -12.68 -2.75 -11.34
C GLU A 106 -11.81 -4.01 -11.52
N ASP A 107 -10.93 -4.03 -12.54
CA ASP A 107 -10.15 -5.21 -12.90
C ASP A 107 -9.11 -5.57 -11.83
N ASP A 108 -9.46 -6.50 -10.94
CA ASP A 108 -8.62 -7.01 -9.85
C ASP A 108 -7.84 -8.27 -10.24
N GLU A 109 -7.86 -8.68 -11.50
CA GLU A 109 -7.21 -9.92 -11.93
C GLU A 109 -5.66 -9.80 -11.87
N PRO A 110 -4.93 -10.86 -11.48
CA PRO A 110 -3.46 -10.84 -11.38
C PRO A 110 -2.71 -10.53 -12.68
N ASP A 111 -3.34 -10.71 -13.83
CA ASP A 111 -2.84 -10.39 -15.18
C ASP A 111 -3.62 -9.24 -15.85
N GLY A 112 -4.53 -8.63 -15.10
CA GLY A 112 -5.34 -7.48 -15.47
C GLY A 112 -4.53 -6.20 -15.68
N ILE A 113 -5.22 -5.12 -16.02
CA ILE A 113 -4.61 -3.81 -16.28
C ILE A 113 -4.01 -3.20 -15.00
N ASN A 114 -4.67 -3.37 -13.86
CA ASN A 114 -4.22 -2.82 -12.59
C ASN A 114 -3.01 -3.56 -12.03
N ALA A 115 -2.88 -4.86 -12.32
CA ALA A 115 -1.69 -5.64 -11.99
C ALA A 115 -0.42 -5.18 -12.74
N LYS A 116 -0.60 -4.53 -13.90
CA LYS A 116 0.51 -4.05 -14.75
C LYS A 116 1.03 -2.68 -14.33
N LEU A 117 0.34 -1.97 -13.42
CA LEU A 117 0.80 -0.70 -12.88
C LEU A 117 2.09 -0.91 -12.07
N LYS A 118 3.10 -0.09 -12.36
CA LYS A 118 4.42 -0.14 -11.72
C LYS A 118 4.84 1.26 -11.31
N GLY A 119 5.40 1.38 -10.12
CA GLY A 119 5.85 2.65 -9.56
C GLY A 119 6.86 2.44 -8.44
N GLU A 120 7.18 3.51 -7.73
CA GLU A 120 8.04 3.42 -6.55
C GLU A 120 7.31 2.77 -5.37
N ALA A 121 8.07 2.24 -4.41
CA ALA A 121 7.51 1.58 -3.25
C ALA A 121 6.66 2.56 -2.42
N GLY A 122 5.40 2.21 -2.18
CA GLY A 122 4.46 3.07 -1.44
C GLY A 122 3.73 4.11 -2.28
N ALA A 123 4.07 4.23 -3.56
CA ALA A 123 3.31 5.08 -4.48
C ALA A 123 1.86 4.59 -4.63
N ILE A 124 0.96 5.51 -4.95
CA ILE A 124 -0.46 5.22 -5.16
C ILE A 124 -0.88 5.79 -6.51
N PHE A 125 -1.44 4.96 -7.37
CA PHE A 125 -2.05 5.42 -8.61
C PHE A 125 -3.45 5.93 -8.32
N TYR A 126 -3.75 7.16 -8.75
CA TYR A 126 -5.11 7.68 -8.88
C TYR A 126 -5.51 7.54 -10.35
N SER A 127 -6.24 6.46 -10.66
CA SER A 127 -6.62 6.14 -12.02
C SER A 127 -8.06 6.56 -12.28
N THR A 128 -8.32 7.20 -13.43
CA THR A 128 -9.66 7.70 -13.78
C THR A 128 -10.12 7.16 -15.13
N TYR A 129 -11.40 6.83 -15.25
CA TYR A 129 -12.06 6.64 -16.53
C TYR A 129 -12.94 7.86 -16.84
N ARG A 130 -12.78 8.41 -18.04
CA ARG A 130 -13.44 9.66 -18.47
C ARG A 130 -14.53 9.37 -19.50
N SER A 131 -15.55 10.22 -19.52
CA SER A 131 -16.65 10.07 -20.44
C SER A 131 -16.21 10.13 -21.90
N PRO A 132 -16.66 9.19 -22.76
CA PRO A 132 -16.45 9.28 -24.19
C PRO A 132 -17.04 10.59 -24.75
N GLY A 133 -16.18 11.51 -25.17
CA GLY A 133 -16.57 12.80 -25.75
C GLY A 133 -16.50 14.00 -24.79
N ASP A 134 -16.29 13.77 -23.49
CA ASP A 134 -15.99 14.83 -22.52
C ASP A 134 -14.82 14.43 -21.61
N SER A 135 -13.63 14.93 -21.95
CA SER A 135 -12.40 14.67 -21.19
C SER A 135 -12.34 15.36 -19.83
N THR A 136 -13.33 16.18 -19.48
CA THR A 136 -13.43 16.89 -18.20
C THR A 136 -14.35 16.19 -17.20
N PHE A 137 -15.08 15.16 -17.64
CA PHE A 137 -15.98 14.40 -16.81
C PHE A 137 -15.41 13.01 -16.50
N VAL A 138 -15.08 12.78 -15.24
CA VAL A 138 -14.68 11.46 -14.72
C VAL A 138 -15.95 10.68 -14.38
N ILE A 139 -16.09 9.49 -14.96
CA ILE A 139 -17.20 8.57 -14.67
C ILE A 139 -16.85 7.70 -13.46
N HIS A 140 -15.65 7.13 -13.47
CA HIS A 140 -15.15 6.23 -12.43
C HIS A 140 -13.72 6.56 -12.07
N TYR A 141 -13.34 6.27 -10.84
CA TYR A 141 -11.95 6.33 -10.43
C TYR A 141 -11.57 5.12 -9.57
N CYS A 142 -10.28 4.82 -9.51
CA CYS A 142 -9.78 3.86 -8.56
C CYS A 142 -8.38 4.23 -8.04
N PHE A 143 -8.08 3.72 -6.87
CA PHE A 143 -6.76 3.76 -6.27
C PHE A 143 -6.10 2.38 -6.33
N VAL A 144 -4.83 2.36 -6.74
CA VAL A 144 -3.99 1.15 -6.73
C VAL A 144 -2.67 1.47 -6.03
N GLY A 145 -2.41 0.81 -4.90
CA GLY A 145 -1.19 0.98 -4.13
C GLY A 145 -0.04 0.10 -4.61
N ILE A 146 1.19 0.59 -4.50
CA ILE A 146 2.40 -0.09 -4.95
C ILE A 146 3.18 -0.66 -3.76
N SER A 147 3.54 -1.94 -3.88
CA SER A 147 4.30 -2.70 -2.89
C SER A 147 5.79 -2.35 -2.90
N ALA A 148 6.53 -2.89 -1.92
CA ALA A 148 8.00 -2.78 -1.84
C ALA A 148 8.75 -3.19 -3.11
N LYS A 149 8.14 -4.02 -3.97
CA LYS A 149 8.73 -4.54 -5.21
C LYS A 149 8.46 -3.65 -6.43
N GLY A 150 7.72 -2.56 -6.26
CA GLY A 150 7.27 -1.72 -7.37
C GLY A 150 6.10 -2.32 -8.17
N GLU A 151 5.41 -3.29 -7.61
CA GLU A 151 4.24 -3.98 -8.20
C GLU A 151 2.98 -3.64 -7.42
N ALA A 152 1.82 -3.64 -8.09
CA ALA A 152 0.52 -3.49 -7.44
C ALA A 152 0.33 -4.45 -6.26
N ILE A 153 -0.20 -3.92 -5.15
CA ILE A 153 -0.47 -4.71 -3.95
C ILE A 153 -1.54 -5.75 -4.28
N SER A 154 -1.27 -7.00 -3.91
CA SER A 154 -2.22 -8.10 -4.06
C SER A 154 -2.60 -8.70 -2.72
N PHE A 155 -3.72 -9.39 -2.68
CA PHE A 155 -4.18 -10.17 -1.54
C PHE A 155 -4.73 -11.52 -2.00
N LEU A 156 -4.86 -12.46 -1.08
CA LEU A 156 -5.55 -13.72 -1.30
C LEU A 156 -6.95 -13.61 -0.71
N ASP A 157 -7.96 -13.97 -1.50
CA ASP A 157 -9.33 -14.09 -0.99
C ASP A 157 -9.49 -15.34 -0.09
N PRO A 158 -10.64 -15.53 0.58
CA PRO A 158 -10.91 -16.74 1.37
C PRO A 158 -10.80 -18.05 0.57
N GLY A 159 -10.92 -17.98 -0.76
CA GLY A 159 -10.78 -19.09 -1.70
C GLY A 159 -9.35 -19.33 -2.18
N GLN A 160 -8.35 -18.64 -1.62
CA GLN A 160 -6.93 -18.70 -2.03
C GLN A 160 -6.67 -18.22 -3.47
N LYS A 161 -7.60 -17.46 -4.06
CA LYS A 161 -7.36 -16.78 -5.32
C LYS A 161 -6.68 -15.44 -5.06
N LYS A 162 -5.70 -15.13 -5.91
CA LYS A 162 -4.97 -13.87 -5.86
C LYS A 162 -5.75 -12.79 -6.59
N HIS A 163 -5.86 -11.62 -5.97
CA HIS A 163 -6.49 -10.43 -6.51
C HIS A 163 -5.62 -9.21 -6.25
N ILE A 164 -5.77 -8.18 -7.07
CA ILE A 164 -5.17 -6.87 -6.83
C ILE A 164 -6.04 -6.10 -5.85
N PHE A 165 -5.42 -5.45 -4.87
CA PHE A 165 -6.15 -4.61 -3.94
C PHE A 165 -6.43 -3.26 -4.58
N ILE A 166 -7.70 -2.99 -4.85
CA ILE A 166 -8.18 -1.79 -5.51
C ILE A 166 -9.24 -1.13 -4.62
N LEU A 167 -9.24 0.19 -4.57
CA LEU A 167 -10.36 0.97 -4.02
C LEU A 167 -10.94 1.83 -5.13
N TYR A 168 -12.14 1.49 -5.61
CA TYR A 168 -12.87 2.26 -6.61
C TYR A 168 -14.11 2.92 -5.99
N ASP A 169 -14.77 3.82 -6.73
CA ASP A 169 -15.98 4.55 -6.30
C ASP A 169 -17.13 3.61 -5.88
#